data_AF-A0A170V5Z5-F1
#
_entry.id   AF-A0A170V5Z5-F1
#
_cell.length_a   1.000
_cell.length_b   1.000
_cell.length_c   1.000
_cell.angle_alpha   90.00
_cell.angle_beta   90.00
_cell.angle_gamma   90.00
#
_symmetry.space_group_name_H-M   'P 1'
#
loop_
_entity.id
_entity.type
_entity.pdbx_description
1 polymer ?
#
loop_
_entity_poly.entity_id
_entity_poly.type
_entity_poly.pdbx_seq_one_letter_code
_entity_poly.pdbx_strand_id
1 'polypeptide(L)'
;DLRVHQVDVGPTPPTPPRHTHFHPHSALVPANPYLNHEIPHWLGVYSRASQELDYKLRWELFRLPELDCFSAMLTRLYKHQLEEIVMRYEAYRSALLLEIEMRLVDHGKVKAATKSSSQNVVHQKTGESINLLKETVLSHQSETNV
;
A
#
# COMPACT_ATOMS: atom_id res chain seq x y z
N ASP A 1 62.83 -22.25 58.63
CA ASP A 1 63.02 -21.04 57.81
C ASP A 1 62.48 -21.28 56.41
N LEU A 2 61.74 -20.32 55.87
CA LEU A 2 60.66 -20.50 54.89
C LEU A 2 61.13 -20.73 53.45
N ARG A 3 60.79 -21.89 52.89
CA ARG A 3 60.81 -22.15 51.44
C ARG A 3 59.53 -21.60 50.81
N VAL A 4 59.57 -20.34 50.39
CA VAL A 4 58.46 -19.69 49.66
C VAL A 4 58.43 -20.27 48.24
N HIS A 5 57.38 -21.02 47.94
CA HIS A 5 57.08 -21.49 46.59
C HIS A 5 56.72 -20.28 45.72
N GLN A 6 57.53 -20.02 44.70
CA GLN A 6 57.16 -19.18 43.58
C GLN A 6 56.08 -19.93 42.77
N VAL A 7 54.84 -19.45 42.85
CA VAL A 7 53.73 -19.91 42.00
C VAL A 7 53.97 -19.36 40.60
N ASP A 8 54.32 -20.25 39.68
CA ASP A 8 54.32 -20.03 38.25
C ASP A 8 52.88 -19.74 37.79
N VAL A 9 52.61 -18.47 37.49
CA VAL A 9 51.32 -18.04 36.91
C VAL A 9 51.40 -18.34 35.42
N GLY A 10 50.84 -19.48 35.02
CA GLY A 10 50.71 -19.86 33.62
C GLY A 10 49.91 -18.85 32.78
N PRO A 11 49.99 -18.95 31.43
CA PRO A 11 49.38 -17.98 30.53
C PRO A 11 47.85 -17.97 30.70
N THR A 12 47.30 -16.79 30.92
CA THR A 12 45.85 -16.57 31.02
C THR A 12 45.14 -16.98 29.72
N PRO A 13 43.96 -17.62 29.78
CA PRO A 13 43.23 -18.00 28.59
C PRO A 13 42.81 -16.76 27.77
N PRO A 14 42.76 -16.85 26.43
CA PRO A 14 42.30 -15.75 25.60
C PRO A 14 40.87 -15.36 26.02
N THR A 15 40.67 -14.08 26.32
CA THR A 15 39.35 -13.56 26.65
C THR A 15 38.40 -13.83 25.49
N PRO A 16 37.16 -14.31 25.74
CA PRO A 16 36.19 -14.51 24.68
C PRO A 16 35.94 -13.19 23.94
N PRO A 17 35.79 -13.21 22.61
CA PRO A 17 35.59 -11.99 21.83
C PRO A 17 34.41 -11.22 22.39
N ARG A 18 34.68 -10.03 22.95
CA ARG A 18 33.62 -9.11 23.38
C ARG A 18 32.79 -8.80 22.15
N HIS A 19 31.50 -9.12 22.19
CA HIS A 19 30.51 -8.66 21.20
C HIS A 19 30.43 -7.13 21.26
N THR A 20 31.38 -6.45 20.60
CA THR A 20 31.46 -4.98 20.53
C THR A 20 30.64 -4.42 19.35
N HIS A 21 30.10 -5.29 18.50
CA HIS A 21 29.20 -4.89 17.41
C HIS A 21 27.73 -4.92 17.83
N PHE A 22 27.42 -4.30 18.97
CA PHE A 22 26.05 -3.88 19.22
C PHE A 22 25.77 -2.70 18.28
N HIS A 23 25.16 -3.00 17.14
CA HIS A 23 24.72 -1.97 16.21
C HIS A 23 23.73 -1.10 16.98
N PRO A 24 23.97 0.22 17.10
CA PRO A 24 22.97 1.09 17.71
C PRO A 24 21.66 0.88 16.95
N HIS A 25 20.54 0.77 17.65
CA HIS A 25 19.19 0.52 17.09
C HIS A 25 18.68 1.66 16.17
N SER A 26 19.57 2.51 15.69
CA SER A 26 19.37 3.67 14.82
C SER A 26 20.39 3.70 13.67
N ALA A 27 21.03 2.57 13.35
CA ALA A 27 21.86 2.45 12.15
C ALA A 27 20.96 2.56 10.91
N LEU A 28 21.07 3.68 10.19
CA LEU A 28 20.37 3.86 8.93
C LEU A 28 20.91 2.86 7.91
N VAL A 29 20.05 1.93 7.49
CA VAL A 29 20.35 1.06 6.35
C VAL A 29 20.16 1.89 5.09
N PRO A 30 21.11 1.86 4.14
CA PRO A 30 20.94 2.55 2.87
C PRO A 30 19.65 2.06 2.20
N ALA A 31 18.97 2.96 1.49
CA ALA A 31 17.85 2.58 0.66
C ALA A 31 18.29 1.51 -0.35
N ASN A 32 17.34 0.69 -0.82
CA ASN A 32 17.61 -0.30 -1.85
C ASN A 32 18.36 0.36 -3.02
N PRO A 33 19.57 -0.11 -3.39
CA PRO A 33 20.38 0.52 -4.43
C PRO A 33 19.66 0.57 -5.79
N TYR A 34 18.68 -0.30 -6.01
CA TYR A 34 17.88 -0.39 -7.23
C TYR A 34 16.56 0.38 -7.16
N LEU A 35 16.35 1.18 -6.11
CA LEU A 35 15.11 1.92 -5.90
C LEU A 35 14.81 2.90 -7.05
N ASN A 36 15.84 3.57 -7.57
CA ASN A 36 15.69 4.61 -8.60
C ASN A 36 16.07 4.15 -10.01
N HIS A 37 16.51 2.89 -10.16
CA HIS A 37 16.85 2.37 -11.48
C HIS A 37 15.58 2.22 -12.32
N GLU A 38 15.65 2.61 -13.58
CA GLU A 38 14.55 2.41 -14.53
C GLU A 38 14.32 0.91 -14.73
N ILE A 39 13.06 0.49 -14.67
CA ILE A 39 12.68 -0.90 -14.86
C ILE A 39 12.62 -1.16 -16.36
N PRO A 40 13.41 -2.11 -16.91
CA PRO A 40 13.37 -2.43 -18.32
C PRO A 40 11.96 -2.86 -18.76
N HIS A 41 11.50 -2.36 -19.91
CA HIS A 41 10.15 -2.65 -20.41
C HIS A 41 9.86 -4.16 -20.51
N TRP A 42 10.84 -4.94 -20.99
CA TRP A 42 10.70 -6.39 -21.11
C TRP A 42 10.44 -7.09 -19.76
N LEU A 43 10.98 -6.56 -18.67
CA LEU A 43 10.78 -7.12 -17.32
C LEU A 43 9.36 -6.83 -16.83
N GLY A 44 8.79 -5.68 -17.20
CA GLY A 44 7.39 -5.36 -16.99
C GLY A 44 6.46 -6.32 -17.75
N VAL A 45 6.78 -6.64 -19.00
CA VAL A 45 6.03 -7.64 -19.79
C VAL A 45 6.14 -9.03 -19.15
N TYR A 46 7.36 -9.45 -18.79
CA TYR A 46 7.60 -10.72 -18.10
C TYR A 46 6.79 -10.84 -16.80
N SER A 47 6.74 -9.79 -15.99
CA SER A 47 6.01 -9.80 -14.71
C SER A 47 4.49 -10.04 -14.84
N ARG A 48 3.94 -9.82 -16.03
CA ARG A 48 2.51 -10.03 -16.36
C ARG A 48 2.28 -11.27 -17.22
N ALA A 49 3.34 -11.94 -17.65
CA ALA A 49 3.24 -13.11 -18.50
C ALA A 49 2.73 -14.32 -17.71
N SER A 50 2.16 -15.29 -18.41
CA SER A 50 1.81 -16.58 -17.81
C SER A 50 3.07 -17.30 -17.35
N GLN A 51 2.98 -17.98 -16.20
CA GLN A 51 4.05 -18.80 -15.65
C GLN A 51 4.47 -19.93 -16.61
N GLU A 52 3.57 -20.37 -17.50
CA GLU A 52 3.86 -21.38 -18.53
C GLU A 52 4.97 -20.93 -19.49
N LEU A 53 5.25 -19.63 -19.61
CA LEU A 53 6.27 -19.10 -20.51
C LEU A 53 7.61 -18.84 -19.81
N ASP A 54 7.69 -19.04 -18.49
CA ASP A 54 8.85 -18.68 -17.67
C ASP A 54 10.14 -19.38 -18.14
N TYR A 55 10.03 -20.66 -18.54
CA TYR A 55 11.16 -21.45 -19.03
C TYR A 55 11.84 -20.87 -20.29
N LYS A 56 11.18 -19.94 -21.01
CA LYS A 56 11.76 -19.29 -22.19
C LYS A 56 12.86 -18.30 -21.79
N LEU A 57 12.84 -17.79 -20.57
CA LEU A 57 13.86 -16.86 -20.07
C LEU A 57 15.04 -17.64 -19.48
N ARG A 58 16.21 -17.46 -20.09
CA ARG A 58 17.45 -18.13 -19.69
C ARG A 58 18.19 -17.26 -18.68
N TRP A 59 17.80 -17.36 -17.40
CA TRP A 59 18.38 -16.58 -16.31
C TRP A 59 19.88 -16.80 -16.13
N GLU A 60 20.40 -17.96 -16.53
CA GLU A 60 21.82 -18.33 -16.43
C GLU A 60 22.73 -17.53 -17.37
N LEU A 61 22.16 -16.79 -18.33
CA LEU A 61 22.91 -15.91 -19.22
C LEU A 61 23.28 -14.57 -18.57
N PHE A 62 22.66 -14.21 -17.44
CA PHE A 62 22.94 -12.98 -16.72
C PHE A 62 23.96 -13.20 -15.61
N ARG A 63 24.71 -12.14 -15.29
CA ARG A 63 25.65 -12.18 -14.16
C ARG A 63 24.89 -12.01 -12.84
N LEU A 64 25.47 -12.51 -11.75
CA LEU A 64 24.86 -12.45 -10.43
C LEU A 64 24.39 -11.03 -10.01
N PRO A 65 25.18 -9.94 -10.20
CA PRO A 65 24.71 -8.60 -9.83
C PRO A 65 23.51 -8.11 -10.66
N GLU A 66 23.39 -8.57 -11.91
CA GLU A 66 22.25 -8.24 -12.78
C GLU A 66 20.99 -8.96 -12.28
N LEU A 67 21.13 -10.21 -11.84
CA LEU A 67 20.03 -10.98 -11.24
C LEU A 67 19.53 -10.35 -9.94
N ASP A 68 20.43 -9.89 -9.08
CA ASP A 68 20.07 -9.16 -7.85
C ASP A 68 19.29 -7.88 -8.16
N CYS A 69 19.73 -7.15 -9.18
CA CYS A 69 19.06 -5.96 -9.69
C CYS A 69 17.65 -6.29 -10.21
N PHE A 70 17.49 -7.31 -11.05
CA PHE A 70 16.19 -7.71 -11.59
C PHE A 70 15.25 -8.22 -10.49
N SER A 71 15.74 -8.97 -9.51
CA SER A 71 14.95 -9.42 -8.35
C SER A 71 14.39 -8.24 -7.55
N ALA A 72 15.22 -7.22 -7.30
CA ALA A 72 14.78 -6.00 -6.64
C ALA A 72 13.73 -5.24 -7.48
N MET A 73 13.89 -5.17 -8.80
CA MET A 73 12.92 -4.55 -9.70
C MET A 73 11.59 -5.31 -9.74
N LEU A 74 11.61 -6.65 -9.77
CA LEU A 74 10.41 -7.48 -9.69
C LEU A 74 9.68 -7.27 -8.36
N THR A 75 10.41 -7.15 -7.25
CA THR A 75 9.84 -6.81 -5.95
C THR A 75 9.16 -5.43 -5.97
N ARG A 76 9.73 -4.45 -6.67
CA ARG A 76 9.11 -3.12 -6.86
C ARG A 76 7.82 -3.20 -7.68
N LEU A 77 7.80 -3.96 -8.78
CA LEU A 77 6.60 -4.18 -9.59
C LEU A 77 5.49 -4.85 -8.77
N TYR A 78 5.84 -5.87 -7.98
CA TYR A 78 4.91 -6.55 -7.08
C TYR A 78 4.28 -5.58 -6.08
N LYS A 79 5.10 -4.75 -5.41
CA LYS A 79 4.62 -3.76 -4.44
C LYS A 79 3.67 -2.75 -5.08
N HIS A 80 3.99 -2.25 -6.27
CA HIS A 80 3.11 -1.33 -6.99
C HIS A 80 1.76 -1.98 -7.33
N GLN A 81 1.77 -3.22 -7.82
CA GLN A 81 0.52 -3.93 -8.14
C GLN A 81 -0.31 -4.22 -6.88
N LEU A 82 0.36 -4.54 -5.76
CA LEU A 82 -0.28 -4.71 -4.47
C LEU A 82 -0.92 -3.41 -3.97
N GLU A 83 -0.21 -2.30 -4.05
CA GLU A 83 -0.71 -0.97 -3.69
C GLU A 83 -1.94 -0.60 -4.52
N GLU A 84 -1.90 -0.83 -5.84
CA GLU A 84 -3.04 -0.59 -6.72
C GLU A 84 -4.27 -1.42 -6.33
N ILE A 85 -4.09 -2.71 -6.02
CA ILE A 85 -5.17 -3.58 -5.55
C ILE A 85 -5.76 -3.02 -4.25
N VAL A 86 -4.91 -2.74 -3.25
CA VAL A 86 -5.34 -2.21 -1.95
C VAL A 86 -6.12 -0.91 -2.13
N MET A 87 -5.60 0.03 -2.92
CA MET A 87 -6.26 1.31 -3.20
C MET A 87 -7.65 1.12 -3.82
N ARG A 88 -7.79 0.24 -4.81
CA ARG A 88 -9.10 -0.04 -5.44
C ARG A 88 -10.10 -0.59 -4.44
N TYR A 89 -9.68 -1.52 -3.59
CA TYR A 89 -10.55 -2.12 -2.58
C TYR A 89 -10.91 -1.15 -1.45
N GLU A 90 -9.97 -0.31 -1.01
CA GLU A 90 -10.25 0.74 -0.03
C GLU A 90 -11.24 1.77 -0.60
N ALA A 91 -11.04 2.21 -1.84
CA ALA A 91 -11.99 3.11 -2.50
C ALA A 91 -13.40 2.49 -2.61
N TYR A 92 -13.49 1.22 -2.97
CA TYR A 92 -14.75 0.50 -3.03
C TYR A 92 -15.41 0.36 -1.65
N ARG A 93 -14.62 0.05 -0.61
CA ARG A 93 -15.09 0.00 0.77
C ARG A 93 -15.66 1.35 1.22
N SER A 94 -14.97 2.46 0.93
CA SER A 94 -15.46 3.80 1.24
C SER A 94 -16.77 4.13 0.53
N ALA A 95 -16.91 3.75 -0.74
CA ALA A 95 -18.14 3.95 -1.50
C ALA A 95 -19.32 3.17 -0.90
N LEU A 96 -19.11 1.92 -0.48
CA LEU A 96 -20.12 1.12 0.21
C LEU A 96 -20.54 1.74 1.55
N LEU A 97 -19.58 2.22 2.34
CA LEU A 97 -19.88 2.86 3.62
C LEU A 97 -20.71 4.14 3.43
N LEU A 98 -20.39 4.94 2.43
CA LEU A 98 -21.15 6.15 2.09
C LEU A 98 -22.59 5.81 1.68
N GLU A 99 -22.79 4.81 0.81
CA GLU A 99 -24.13 4.37 0.39
C GLU A 99 -24.95 3.86 1.58
N ILE A 100 -24.32 3.10 2.49
CA ILE A 100 -24.98 2.64 3.73
C ILE A 100 -25.41 3.82 4.59
N GLU A 101 -24.53 4.82 4.78
CA GLU A 101 -24.83 6.02 5.55
C GLU A 101 -25.99 6.81 4.94
N MET A 102 -25.97 7.02 3.61
CA MET A 102 -27.03 7.71 2.88
C MET A 102 -28.39 7.04 3.09
N ARG A 103 -28.46 5.71 2.93
CA ARG A 103 -29.70 4.96 3.16
C ARG A 103 -30.18 5.02 4.59
N LEU A 104 -29.26 4.98 5.56
CA LEU A 104 -29.62 5.08 6.98
C LEU A 104 -30.21 6.47 7.31
N VAL A 105 -29.62 7.53 6.76
CA VAL A 105 -30.13 8.90 6.90
C VAL A 105 -31.52 9.02 6.27
N ASP A 106 -31.73 8.48 5.06
CA ASP A 106 -33.03 8.51 4.41
C ASP A 106 -34.08 7.72 5.20
N HIS A 107 -33.75 6.54 5.70
CA HIS A 107 -34.63 5.77 6.59
C HIS A 107 -34.91 6.51 7.92
N GLY A 108 -33.94 7.22 8.47
CA GLY A 108 -34.11 8.07 9.65
C GLY A 108 -35.05 9.26 9.40
N LYS A 109 -34.90 9.93 8.25
CA LYS A 109 -35.78 11.02 7.80
C LYS A 109 -37.21 10.54 7.54
N VAL A 110 -37.39 9.37 6.92
CA VAL A 110 -38.72 8.78 6.71
C VAL A 110 -39.42 8.54 8.05
N LYS A 111 -38.74 7.96 9.05
CA LYS A 111 -39.32 7.72 10.39
C LYS A 111 -39.66 9.00 11.15
N ALA A 112 -38.88 10.07 10.98
CA ALA A 112 -39.19 11.38 11.55
C ALA A 112 -40.40 12.03 10.88
N ALA A 113 -40.51 11.94 9.54
CA ALA A 113 -41.66 12.41 8.78
C ALA A 113 -42.95 11.62 9.07
N THR A 114 -42.86 10.31 9.34
CA THR A 114 -44.04 9.52 9.73
C THR A 114 -44.55 9.86 11.13
N LYS A 115 -43.68 10.35 12.04
CA LYS A 115 -44.09 10.84 13.36
C LYS A 115 -44.70 12.26 13.32
N SER A 116 -44.27 13.12 12.39
CA SER A 116 -44.83 14.47 12.25
C SER A 116 -46.12 14.52 11.42
N SER A 117 -46.43 13.47 10.64
CA SER A 117 -47.65 13.41 9.82
C SER A 117 -48.94 13.05 10.58
N SER A 118 -48.89 12.72 11.87
CA SER A 118 -50.09 12.51 12.70
C SER A 118 -50.67 13.80 13.30
N GLN A 119 -50.07 14.96 13.03
CA GLN A 119 -50.67 16.26 13.31
C GLN A 119 -50.33 17.23 12.17
N ASN A 120 -51.09 17.17 11.08
CA ASN A 120 -51.44 18.32 10.24
C ASN A 120 -52.23 17.84 9.02
N VAL A 121 -53.52 17.61 9.22
CA VAL A 121 -54.48 17.90 8.16
C VAL A 121 -54.68 19.40 8.21
N VAL A 122 -54.32 20.11 7.13
CA VAL A 122 -55.04 21.26 6.55
C VAL A 122 -54.08 22.14 5.71
N HIS A 123 -54.46 22.30 4.44
CA HIS A 123 -54.10 23.32 3.44
C HIS A 123 -52.90 23.14 2.47
N GLN A 124 -53.28 22.65 1.27
CA GLN A 124 -53.04 23.17 -0.08
C GLN A 124 -51.89 24.19 -0.33
N LYS A 125 -51.05 23.82 -1.33
CA LYS A 125 -50.79 24.51 -2.62
C LYS A 125 -49.30 24.69 -2.94
N THR A 126 -48.95 24.53 -4.23
CA THR A 126 -47.70 24.90 -4.92
C THR A 126 -46.63 23.79 -4.89
N GLY A 127 -46.35 23.02 -5.94
CA GLY A 127 -46.45 23.31 -7.37
C GLY A 127 -45.18 24.01 -7.85
N GLU A 128 -44.25 23.25 -8.44
CA GLU A 128 -43.12 23.70 -9.27
C GLU A 128 -41.92 24.34 -8.53
N SER A 129 -40.81 23.60 -8.40
CA SER A 129 -39.43 24.17 -8.34
C SER A 129 -38.26 23.17 -8.34
N ILE A 130 -38.46 21.85 -8.35
CA ILE A 130 -37.35 20.89 -8.08
C ILE A 130 -36.74 20.22 -9.31
N ASN A 131 -37.09 20.65 -10.53
CA ASN A 131 -36.53 20.08 -11.76
C ASN A 131 -35.30 20.84 -12.32
N LEU A 132 -34.88 21.96 -11.71
CA LEU A 132 -33.82 22.83 -12.26
C LEU A 132 -32.39 22.47 -11.82
N LEU A 133 -32.21 21.49 -10.92
CA LEU A 133 -30.88 21.12 -10.42
C LEU A 133 -30.33 19.80 -11.00
N LYS A 134 -30.96 19.26 -12.04
CA LYS A 134 -30.47 18.05 -12.74
C LYS A 134 -29.72 18.36 -14.04
N GLU A 135 -29.77 19.58 -14.56
CA GLU A 135 -29.07 19.94 -15.80
C GLU A 135 -27.63 20.48 -15.60
N THR A 136 -27.19 20.78 -14.37
CA THR A 136 -25.88 21.45 -14.16
C THR A 136 -24.69 20.49 -14.00
N VAL A 137 -24.88 19.17 -13.98
CA VAL A 137 -23.76 18.20 -13.76
C VAL A 137 -23.43 17.37 -15.02
N LEU A 138 -24.18 17.53 -16.11
CA LEU A 138 -23.92 16.81 -17.38
C LEU A 138 -23.24 17.65 -18.47
N SER A 139 -22.82 18.90 -18.20
CA SER A 139 -22.26 19.81 -19.22
C SER A 139 -20.75 20.10 -19.08
N HIS A 140 -19.98 19.23 -18.42
CA HIS A 140 -18.51 19.33 -18.40
C HIS A 140 -17.83 18.08 -18.95
N GLN A 141 -18.35 17.59 -20.08
CA GLN A 141 -17.65 16.64 -20.93
C GLN A 141 -17.87 17.02 -22.40
N SER A 142 -17.10 18.01 -22.86
CA SER A 142 -16.71 18.14 -24.28
C SER A 142 -15.58 19.17 -24.40
N GLU A 143 -14.55 18.76 -25.14
CA GLU A 143 -13.67 19.63 -25.95
C GLU A 143 -12.54 20.39 -25.25
N THR A 144 -11.32 19.84 -25.36
CA THR A 144 -10.20 20.52 -26.06
C THR A 144 -9.29 19.48 -26.72
N ASN A 145 -9.53 19.24 -28.02
CA ASN A 145 -8.50 18.87 -28.98
C ASN A 145 -7.91 20.18 -29.52
N VAL A 146 -6.61 20.43 -29.33
CA VAL A 146 -5.60 20.83 -30.34
C VAL A 146 -4.23 20.59 -29.72
#